data_AF-K2CC14-F1
#
_entry.id   AF-K2CC14-F1
#
_cell.length_a   1.000
_cell.length_b   1.000
_cell.length_c   1.000
_cell.angle_alpha   90.00
_cell.angle_beta   90.00
_cell.angle_gamma   90.00
#
_symmetry.space_group_name_H-M   'P 1'
#
loop_
_entity.id
_entity.type
_entity.pdbx_description
1 polymer ?
#
loop_
_entity_poly.entity_id
_entity_poly.type
_entity_poly.pdbx_seq_one_letter_code
_entity_poly.pdbx_strand_id
1 'polypeptide(L)'
;GGVVYLMTPNIFFCGPADESEIYYTRHNNGHYRHYTKEEMVSLFFAKGYDLIYANYEEHLLRRKFESVYWSLSRRINNLGSNGFLGVLLWPFIKILHLFFRVASYCIFRNELGLSLTEDNAITVALIFKKIR
;
A
#
# COMPACT_ATOMS: atom_id res chain seq x y z
N GLY A 1 -19.44 -9.96 -19.26
CA GLY A 1 -19.63 -9.37 -17.93
C GLY A 1 -18.39 -8.61 -17.56
N GLY A 2 -18.47 -7.29 -17.46
CA GLY A 2 -17.32 -6.43 -17.14
C GLY A 2 -16.87 -6.56 -15.69
N VAL A 3 -15.57 -6.39 -15.46
CA VAL A 3 -14.94 -6.35 -14.13
C VAL A 3 -14.29 -4.99 -13.96
N VAL A 4 -14.46 -4.39 -12.78
CA VAL A 4 -13.81 -3.14 -12.41
C VAL A 4 -12.89 -3.40 -11.23
N TYR A 5 -11.64 -2.96 -11.38
CA TYR A 5 -10.63 -2.97 -10.34
C TYR A 5 -10.47 -1.54 -9.83
N LEU A 6 -10.60 -1.35 -8.53
CA LEU A 6 -10.51 -0.05 -7.89
C LEU A 6 -9.50 -0.12 -6.74
N MET A 7 -8.53 0.79 -6.75
CA MET A 7 -7.66 1.05 -5.60
C MET A 7 -7.87 2.50 -5.20
N THR A 8 -8.18 2.72 -3.93
CA THR A 8 -8.50 4.07 -3.41
C THR A 8 -7.95 4.23 -1.99
N PRO A 9 -7.64 5.46 -1.54
CA PRO A 9 -7.31 5.70 -0.14
C PRO A 9 -8.42 5.23 0.80
N ASN A 10 -8.00 4.63 1.91
CA ASN A 10 -8.87 4.27 3.03
C ASN A 10 -9.14 5.52 3.88
N ILE A 11 -10.40 5.92 3.96
CA ILE A 11 -10.84 7.10 4.73
C ILE A 11 -10.52 7.00 6.22
N PHE A 12 -10.56 5.79 6.81
CA PHE A 12 -10.28 5.61 8.25
C PHE A 12 -8.83 5.90 8.60
N PHE A 13 -7.90 5.66 7.66
CA PHE A 13 -6.50 5.95 7.84
C PHE A 13 -6.10 7.34 7.35
N CYS A 14 -6.53 7.68 6.13
CA CYS A 14 -6.13 8.92 5.46
C CYS A 14 -6.92 10.14 5.95
N GLY A 15 -7.99 9.92 6.71
CA GLY A 15 -8.96 10.94 7.07
C GLY A 15 -9.95 11.25 5.95
N PRO A 16 -11.06 11.93 6.29
CA PRO A 16 -11.93 12.52 5.28
C PRO A 16 -11.14 13.59 4.53
N ALA A 17 -11.18 13.51 3.20
CA ALA A 17 -10.77 14.61 2.35
C ALA A 17 -12.05 15.09 1.68
N ASP A 18 -12.69 16.14 2.17
CA ASP A 18 -13.85 16.71 1.46
C ASP A 18 -13.45 17.62 0.31
N GLU A 19 -12.17 17.97 0.24
CA GLU A 19 -11.43 18.53 -0.88
C GLU A 19 -9.96 18.40 -0.46
N SER A 20 -9.12 17.67 -1.19
CA SER A 20 -7.68 17.79 -0.97
C SER A 20 -7.29 19.19 -1.49
N GLU A 21 -7.41 20.20 -0.61
CA GLU A 21 -7.33 21.64 -0.92
C GLU A 21 -6.11 21.99 -1.77
N ILE A 22 -5.02 21.23 -1.66
CA ILE A 22 -3.78 21.51 -2.38
C ILE A 22 -3.82 21.01 -3.83
N TYR A 23 -4.47 19.89 -4.13
CA TYR A 23 -4.44 19.29 -5.48
C TYR A 23 -5.68 19.62 -6.30
N TYR A 24 -6.86 19.69 -5.66
CA TYR A 24 -8.11 20.02 -6.33
C TYR A 24 -8.16 21.47 -6.81
N THR A 25 -7.71 22.43 -5.99
CA THR A 25 -7.61 23.85 -6.42
C THR A 25 -6.60 24.06 -7.55
N ARG A 26 -5.66 23.12 -7.76
CA ARG A 26 -4.61 23.20 -8.78
C ARG A 26 -4.94 22.42 -10.06
N HIS A 27 -5.82 21.43 -10.01
CA HIS A 27 -6.13 20.56 -11.15
C HIS A 27 -7.59 20.08 -11.15
N ASN A 28 -8.25 20.13 -12.32
CA ASN A 28 -9.59 19.57 -12.56
C ASN A 28 -9.75 18.08 -12.21
N ASN A 29 -8.63 17.35 -12.02
CA ASN A 29 -8.60 15.93 -11.68
C ASN A 29 -8.06 15.68 -10.25
N GLY A 30 -8.10 16.67 -9.36
CA GLY A 30 -7.66 16.51 -7.98
C GLY A 30 -8.54 15.54 -7.18
N HIS A 31 -8.01 15.06 -6.06
CA HIS A 31 -8.75 14.19 -5.13
C HIS A 31 -9.98 14.93 -4.59
N TYR A 32 -11.16 14.49 -5.05
CA TYR A 32 -12.45 15.06 -4.68
C TYR A 32 -12.86 14.61 -3.28
N ARG A 33 -12.89 13.29 -3.07
CA ARG A 33 -13.34 12.69 -1.82
C ARG A 33 -12.78 11.30 -1.58
N HIS A 34 -12.50 10.98 -0.31
CA HIS A 34 -12.30 9.59 0.12
C HIS A 34 -13.66 8.98 0.48
N TYR A 35 -14.02 7.87 -0.16
CA TYR A 35 -15.26 7.14 0.09
C TYR A 35 -15.01 5.97 1.04
N THR A 36 -15.99 5.62 1.87
CA THR A 36 -15.95 4.35 2.60
C THR A 36 -16.17 3.17 1.65
N LYS A 37 -15.83 1.96 2.10
CA LYS A 37 -16.12 0.72 1.35
C LYS A 37 -17.61 0.62 1.03
N GLU A 38 -18.46 0.88 2.01
CA GLU A 38 -19.92 0.75 1.93
C GLU A 38 -20.53 1.76 0.94
N GLU A 39 -20.00 2.98 0.89
CA GLU A 39 -20.40 3.99 -0.09
C GLU A 39 -20.06 3.56 -1.50
N MET A 40 -18.83 3.07 -1.72
CA MET A 40 -18.42 2.56 -3.04
C MET A 40 -19.26 1.36 -3.47
N VAL A 41 -19.50 0.41 -2.56
CA VAL A 41 -20.36 -0.75 -2.84
C VAL A 41 -21.75 -0.29 -3.27
N SER A 42 -22.34 0.65 -2.53
CA SER A 42 -23.67 1.18 -2.85
C SER A 42 -23.71 1.86 -4.23
N LEU A 43 -22.68 2.64 -4.58
CA LEU A 43 -22.57 3.32 -5.87
C LEU A 43 -22.44 2.32 -7.04
N PHE A 44 -21.61 1.29 -6.90
CA PHE A 44 -21.42 0.27 -7.92
C PHE A 44 -22.64 -0.64 -8.06
N PHE A 45 -23.29 -0.98 -6.95
CA PHE A 45 -24.53 -1.74 -6.95
C PHE A 45 -25.64 -1.03 -7.71
N ALA A 46 -25.80 0.29 -7.53
CA ALA A 46 -26.73 1.11 -8.30
C ALA A 46 -26.43 1.13 -9.81
N LYS A 47 -25.22 0.75 -10.23
CA LYS A 47 -24.81 0.58 -11.64
C LYS A 47 -24.85 -0.89 -12.10
N GLY A 48 -25.39 -1.80 -11.29
CA GLY A 48 -25.52 -3.22 -11.60
C GLY A 48 -24.21 -4.00 -11.49
N TYR A 49 -23.33 -3.61 -10.56
CA TYR A 49 -22.10 -4.33 -10.23
C TYR A 49 -22.14 -4.83 -8.78
N ASP A 50 -21.72 -6.06 -8.56
CA ASP A 50 -21.54 -6.64 -7.22
C ASP A 50 -20.06 -6.64 -6.83
N LEU A 51 -19.80 -6.41 -5.53
CA LEU A 51 -18.48 -6.58 -4.95
C LEU A 51 -18.17 -8.07 -4.82
N ILE A 52 -17.06 -8.52 -5.42
CA ILE A 52 -16.60 -9.92 -5.34
C ILE A 52 -15.30 -10.07 -4.53
N TYR A 53 -14.59 -8.97 -4.27
CA TYR A 53 -13.36 -8.96 -3.51
C TYR A 53 -13.13 -7.60 -2.87
N ALA A 54 -12.71 -7.59 -1.61
CA ALA A 54 -12.22 -6.42 -0.91
C ALA A 54 -11.00 -6.79 -0.08
N ASN A 55 -9.99 -5.92 -0.09
CA ASN A 55 -8.77 -6.08 0.67
C ASN A 55 -8.23 -4.72 1.13
N TYR A 56 -7.68 -4.68 2.32
CA TYR A 56 -6.99 -3.53 2.87
C TYR A 56 -5.48 -3.73 2.71
N GLU A 57 -4.80 -2.72 2.17
CA GLU A 57 -3.40 -2.80 1.78
C GLU A 57 -2.56 -1.68 2.39
N GLU A 58 -1.24 -1.86 2.34
CA GLU A 58 -0.23 -0.91 2.82
C GLU A 58 -0.40 -0.55 4.30
N HIS A 59 -0.25 -1.53 5.19
CA HIS A 59 -0.38 -1.25 6.60
C HIS A 59 0.81 -0.43 7.14
N LEU A 60 0.57 0.30 8.23
CA LEU A 60 1.56 1.16 8.90
C LEU A 60 2.93 0.49 9.11
N LEU A 61 2.94 -0.78 9.52
CA LEU A 61 4.17 -1.51 9.81
C LEU A 61 5.02 -1.70 8.55
N ARG A 62 4.40 -2.11 7.44
CA ARG A 62 5.08 -2.24 6.15
C ARG A 62 5.64 -0.92 5.68
N ARG A 63 4.87 0.17 5.75
CA ARG A 63 5.36 1.50 5.35
C ARG A 63 6.55 1.96 6.20
N LYS A 64 6.50 1.78 7.52
CA LYS A 64 7.63 2.08 8.42
C LYS A 64 8.86 1.25 8.06
N PHE A 65 8.67 -0.04 7.82
CA PHE A 65 9.73 -0.94 7.40
C PHE A 65 10.32 -0.57 6.04
N GLU A 66 9.50 -0.31 5.03
CA GLU A 66 9.93 0.08 3.69
C GLU A 66 10.73 1.38 3.72
N SER A 67 10.31 2.39 4.50
CA SER A 67 11.07 3.63 4.67
C SER A 67 12.51 3.37 5.18
N VAL A 68 12.64 2.52 6.21
CA VAL A 68 13.93 2.12 6.78
C VAL A 68 14.73 1.27 5.79
N TYR A 69 14.09 0.29 5.16
CA TYR A 69 14.69 -0.60 4.16
C TYR A 69 15.25 0.18 2.97
N TRP A 70 14.47 1.08 2.36
CA TRP A 70 14.92 1.88 1.22
C TRP A 70 16.04 2.85 1.58
N SER A 71 16.00 3.43 2.79
CA SER A 71 17.08 4.28 3.29
C SER A 71 18.38 3.48 3.47
N LEU A 72 18.31 2.31 4.11
CA LEU A 72 19.48 1.47 4.37
C LEU A 72 19.99 0.78 3.11
N SER A 73 19.11 0.27 2.25
CA SER A 73 19.46 -0.37 0.97
C SER A 73 20.29 0.57 0.08
N ARG A 74 19.91 1.85 -0.02
CA ARG A 74 20.71 2.87 -0.73
C ARG A 74 22.12 3.01 -0.15
N ARG A 75 22.25 3.07 1.18
CA ARG A 75 23.55 3.18 1.86
C ARG A 75 24.40 1.92 1.66
N ILE A 76 23.79 0.74 1.75
CA ILE A 76 24.44 -0.56 1.56
C ILE A 76 24.97 -0.70 0.12
N ASN A 77 24.16 -0.34 -0.88
CA ASN A 77 24.57 -0.42 -2.28
C ASN A 77 25.74 0.52 -2.57
N ASN A 78 25.73 1.73 -2.01
CA ASN A 78 26.86 2.67 -2.11
C ASN A 78 28.13 2.09 -1.45
N LEU A 79 28.01 1.47 -0.27
CA LEU A 79 29.14 0.79 0.40
C LEU A 79 29.67 -0.40 -0.39
N GLY A 80 28.79 -1.22 -0.96
CA GLY A 80 29.15 -2.37 -1.80
C GLY A 80 29.83 -1.98 -3.11
N SER A 81 29.54 -0.79 -3.64
CA SER A 81 30.19 -0.25 -4.85
C SER A 81 31.62 0.26 -4.62
N ASN A 82 32.04 0.46 -3.36
CA ASN A 82 33.42 0.83 -3.04
C ASN A 82 34.31 -0.41 -3.07
N GLY A 83 35.29 -0.47 -3.98
CA GLY A 83 36.08 -1.69 -4.25
C GLY A 83 36.60 -2.43 -2.99
N PHE A 84 37.48 -1.80 -2.21
CA PHE A 84 38.08 -2.46 -1.04
C PHE A 84 37.09 -2.67 0.13
N LEU A 85 36.33 -1.63 0.49
CA LEU A 85 35.37 -1.68 1.60
C LEU A 85 34.19 -2.61 1.33
N GLY A 86 33.73 -2.67 0.08
CA GLY A 86 32.63 -3.53 -0.35
C GLY A 86 32.98 -5.00 -0.27
N VAL A 87 34.21 -5.39 -0.60
CA VAL A 87 34.70 -6.77 -0.43
C VAL A 87 34.83 -7.14 1.05
N LEU A 88 35.43 -6.25 1.87
CA LEU A 88 35.59 -6.48 3.31
C LEU A 88 34.23 -6.64 4.02
N LEU A 89 33.24 -5.83 3.64
CA LEU A 89 31.91 -5.81 4.25
C LEU A 89 30.90 -6.75 3.58
N TRP A 90 31.26 -7.40 2.47
CA TRP A 90 30.38 -8.30 1.72
C TRP A 90 29.61 -9.32 2.59
N PRO A 91 30.24 -10.06 3.53
CA PRO A 91 29.50 -11.00 4.37
C PRO A 91 28.47 -10.30 5.27
N PHE A 92 28.80 -9.12 5.83
CA PHE A 92 27.86 -8.33 6.63
C PHE A 92 26.69 -7.81 5.79
N ILE A 93 26.95 -7.37 4.56
CA ILE A 93 25.92 -6.94 3.60
C ILE A 93 24.95 -8.10 3.31
N LYS A 94 25.46 -9.32 3.10
CA LYS A 94 24.62 -10.51 2.89
C LYS A 94 23.76 -10.85 4.10
N ILE A 95 24.32 -10.80 5.31
CA ILE A 95 23.57 -11.02 6.55
C ILE A 95 22.44 -9.98 6.68
N LEU A 96 22.74 -8.72 6.38
CA LEU A 96 21.75 -7.65 6.46
C LEU A 96 20.62 -7.81 5.43
N HIS A 97 20.93 -8.24 4.20
CA HIS A 97 19.90 -8.60 3.22
C HIS A 97 19.04 -9.78 3.68
N LEU A 98 19.64 -10.80 4.29
CA LEU A 98 18.90 -11.92 4.85
C LEU A 98 17.95 -11.45 5.96
N PHE A 99 18.43 -10.61 6.86
CA PHE A 99 17.61 -9.98 7.90
C PHE A 99 16.39 -9.25 7.30
N PHE A 100 16.59 -8.40 6.28
CA PHE A 100 15.49 -7.71 5.63
C PHE A 100 14.50 -8.66 4.95
N ARG A 101 14.96 -9.75 4.34
CA ARG A 101 14.07 -10.77 3.75
C ARG A 101 13.20 -11.43 4.81
N VAL A 102 13.79 -11.84 5.93
CA VAL A 102 13.05 -12.47 7.04
C VAL A 102 12.06 -11.47 7.65
N ALA A 103 12.50 -10.24 7.93
CA ALA A 103 11.63 -9.19 8.46
C ALA A 103 10.46 -8.88 7.51
N SER A 104 10.73 -8.75 6.21
CA SER A 104 9.69 -8.55 5.19
C SER A 104 8.69 -9.69 5.15
N TYR A 105 9.15 -10.94 5.29
CA TYR A 105 8.26 -12.10 5.36
C TYR A 105 7.38 -12.07 6.62
N CYS A 106 7.95 -11.76 7.78
CA CYS A 106 7.19 -11.63 9.03
C CYS A 106 6.11 -10.53 8.92
N ILE A 107 6.46 -9.38 8.33
CA ILE A 107 5.51 -8.29 8.10
C ILE A 107 4.40 -8.73 7.15
N PHE A 108 4.73 -9.35 6.02
CA PHE A 108 3.74 -9.87 5.08
C PHE A 108 2.78 -10.87 5.74
N ARG A 109 3.29 -11.79 6.57
CA ARG A 109 2.45 -12.74 7.32
C ARG A 109 1.54 -12.04 8.33
N ASN A 110 1.99 -10.97 8.96
CA ASN A 110 1.16 -10.15 9.84
C ASN A 110 0.07 -9.41 9.04
N GLU A 111 0.41 -8.82 7.89
CA GLU A 111 -0.55 -8.14 7.02
C GLU A 111 -1.63 -9.08 6.47
N LEU A 112 -1.28 -10.33 6.12
CA LEU A 112 -2.28 -11.32 5.72
C LEU A 112 -3.36 -11.53 6.80
N GLY A 113 -3.00 -11.48 8.07
CA GLY A 113 -3.95 -11.57 9.19
C GLY A 113 -4.80 -10.30 9.39
N LEU A 114 -4.36 -9.16 8.84
CA LEU A 114 -5.01 -7.85 8.95
C LEU A 114 -5.72 -7.41 7.65
N SER A 115 -5.59 -8.21 6.58
CA SER A 115 -6.10 -7.93 5.23
C SER A 115 -7.59 -7.58 5.15
N LEU A 116 -8.39 -8.05 6.10
CA LEU A 116 -9.84 -7.77 6.20
C LEU A 116 -10.19 -6.64 7.18
N THR A 117 -9.21 -6.14 7.93
CA THR A 117 -9.43 -5.07 8.91
C THR A 117 -9.15 -3.72 8.27
N GLU A 118 -10.08 -2.78 8.43
CA GLU A 118 -9.94 -1.42 7.91
C GLU A 118 -8.87 -0.63 8.66
N ASP A 119 -8.53 -1.07 9.87
CA ASP A 119 -7.59 -0.39 10.75
C ASP A 119 -6.17 -0.39 10.19
N ASN A 120 -5.54 0.79 10.22
CA ASN A 120 -4.12 1.00 9.90
C ASN A 120 -3.69 0.68 8.46
N ALA A 121 -4.62 0.44 7.54
CA ALA A 121 -4.35 0.28 6.11
C ALA A 121 -4.56 1.58 5.34
N ILE A 122 -3.63 1.93 4.46
CA ILE A 122 -3.67 3.19 3.70
C ILE A 122 -4.62 3.09 2.51
N THR A 123 -4.71 1.91 1.91
CA THR A 123 -5.39 1.70 0.63
C THR A 123 -6.44 0.60 0.76
N VAL A 124 -7.54 0.75 0.02
CA VAL A 124 -8.57 -0.28 -0.15
C VAL A 124 -8.54 -0.73 -1.61
N ALA A 125 -8.38 -2.02 -1.83
CA ALA A 125 -8.48 -2.67 -3.13
C ALA A 125 -9.83 -3.39 -3.24
N LEU A 126 -10.62 -3.05 -4.26
CA LEU A 126 -11.95 -3.59 -4.50
C LEU A 126 -12.05 -4.15 -5.92
N ILE A 127 -12.73 -5.28 -6.06
CA ILE A 127 -13.09 -5.85 -7.37
C ILE A 127 -14.59 -5.98 -7.47
N PHE A 128 -15.14 -5.35 -8.50
CA PHE A 128 -16.56 -5.38 -8.82
C PHE A 128 -16.83 -6.15 -10.10
N LYS A 129 -17.92 -6.92 -10.15
CA LYS A 129 -18.33 -7.71 -11.32
C LYS A 129 -19.75 -7.34 -11.74
N LYS A 130 -19.97 -7.10 -13.03
CA LYS A 130 -21.29 -6.79 -13.59
C LYS A 130 -22.25 -7.98 -13.38
N ILE A 131 -23.42 -7.70 -12.82
CA ILE A 131 -24.41 -8.72 -12.42
C ILE A 131 -25.18 -9.27 -13.64
N ARG A 132 -25.36 -8.46 -14.69
CA ARG A 132 -25.77 -8.84 -16.05
C ARG A 132 -25.57 -7.60 -16.94
#